data_AF-A0A1X7RYV5-F1
#
_entry.id   AF-A0A1X7RYV5-F1
#
_cell.length_a   1.000
_cell.length_b   1.000
_cell.length_c   1.000
_cell.angle_alpha   90.00
_cell.angle_beta   90.00
_cell.angle_gamma   90.00
#
_symmetry.space_group_name_H-M   'P 1'
#
loop_
_entity.id
_entity.type
_entity.pdbx_description
1 polymer ?
#
loop_
_entity_poly.entity_id
_entity_poly.type
_entity_poly.pdbx_seq_one_letter_code
_entity_poly.pdbx_strand_id
1 'polypeptide(L)'
;MFSPAPTIALVSELPTHPVQFHWNTAYSSPDDSEADGLWNAIDTAHGYIAVEHEWARERGWMASMPVPGDETKALYVLEGYHQFHCLKIVRTVFLQSIAGKKLSYPVQHARHCFDYFRQFIQCHADPTPLYTLGRHTSGDGQWHMCKDWNALRDYATENSACFRDRVGNESLREQFGNCEGRENDGVIA
;
A
#
# COMPACT_ATOMS: atom_id res chain seq x y z
N MET A 1 -27.67 18.56 -19.25
CA MET A 1 -27.25 17.15 -19.23
C MET A 1 -26.64 16.89 -17.86
N PHE A 2 -27.31 16.12 -17.01
CA PHE A 2 -26.71 15.67 -15.75
C PHE A 2 -25.73 14.55 -16.10
N SER A 3 -24.45 14.74 -15.82
CA SER A 3 -23.49 13.64 -15.84
C SER A 3 -24.00 12.59 -14.85
N PRO A 4 -24.08 11.30 -15.20
CA PRO A 4 -24.42 10.28 -14.21
C PRO A 4 -23.46 10.43 -13.02
N ALA A 5 -24.00 10.27 -11.80
CA ALA A 5 -23.18 10.32 -10.59
C ALA A 5 -22.02 9.31 -10.75
N PRO A 6 -20.80 9.67 -10.32
CA PRO A 6 -19.66 8.76 -10.43
C PRO A 6 -20.00 7.45 -9.71
N THR A 7 -19.83 6.33 -10.41
CA THR A 7 -19.99 5.01 -9.81
C THR A 7 -18.81 4.78 -8.86
N ILE A 8 -19.08 4.80 -7.56
CA ILE A 8 -18.07 4.51 -6.54
C ILE A 8 -17.84 3.00 -6.54
N ALA A 9 -16.57 2.58 -6.51
CA ALA A 9 -16.20 1.18 -6.43
C ALA A 9 -16.73 0.56 -5.13
N LEU A 10 -17.59 -0.46 -5.25
CA LEU A 10 -18.07 -1.22 -4.10
C LEU A 10 -16.98 -2.17 -3.63
N VAL A 11 -16.45 -1.94 -2.44
CA VAL A 11 -15.40 -2.77 -1.82
C VAL A 11 -15.92 -3.49 -0.58
N SER A 12 -15.29 -4.60 -0.22
CA SER A 12 -15.59 -5.32 1.02
C SER A 12 -15.33 -4.44 2.24
N GLU A 13 -16.24 -4.46 3.21
CA GLU A 13 -16.02 -3.81 4.48
C GLU A 13 -15.09 -4.66 5.34
N LEU A 14 -13.89 -4.15 5.63
CA LEU A 14 -12.97 -4.82 6.55
C LEU A 14 -13.37 -4.57 8.01
N PRO A 15 -13.16 -5.57 8.90
CA PRO A 15 -13.33 -5.38 10.33
C PRO A 15 -12.40 -4.28 10.85
N THR A 16 -12.76 -3.70 11.99
CA THR A 16 -11.92 -2.71 12.67
C THR A 16 -11.56 -3.16 14.08
N HIS A 17 -10.38 -2.76 14.54
CA HIS A 17 -9.88 -3.07 15.87
C HIS A 17 -9.12 -1.88 16.49
N PRO A 18 -9.03 -1.80 17.82
CA PRO A 18 -8.23 -0.78 18.47
C PRO A 18 -6.73 -1.08 18.34
N VAL A 19 -5.94 -0.10 17.92
CA VAL A 19 -4.47 -0.18 17.81
C VAL A 19 -3.84 1.00 18.54
N GLN A 20 -2.79 0.75 19.33
CA GLN A 20 -1.99 1.84 19.90
C GLN A 20 -0.96 2.32 18.91
N PHE A 21 -0.94 3.63 18.65
CA PHE A 21 0.11 4.24 17.84
C PHE A 21 1.24 4.67 18.75
N HIS A 22 2.48 4.34 18.36
CA HIS A 22 3.66 4.67 19.12
C HIS A 22 4.57 5.61 18.32
N TRP A 23 5.19 6.56 19.02
CA TRP A 23 6.10 7.53 18.41
C TRP A 23 7.31 6.85 17.76
N ASN A 24 7.84 5.81 18.41
CA ASN A 24 8.92 4.98 17.87
C ASN A 24 8.46 3.52 17.80
N THR A 25 8.79 2.86 16.70
CA THR A 25 8.61 1.40 16.52
C THR A 25 9.89 0.80 15.93
N ALA A 26 9.91 -0.50 15.70
CA ALA A 26 11.06 -1.15 15.03
C ALA A 26 11.29 -0.60 13.61
N TYR A 27 10.24 -0.13 12.91
CA TYR A 27 10.37 0.51 11.60
C TYR A 27 11.11 1.86 11.63
N SER A 28 11.27 2.46 12.82
CA SER A 28 12.00 3.72 13.05
C SER A 28 13.25 3.52 13.91
N SER A 29 13.80 2.30 13.95
CA SER A 29 15.05 2.01 14.67
C SER A 29 16.16 2.97 14.21
N PRO A 30 16.97 3.52 15.12
CA PRO A 30 18.15 4.31 14.76
C PRO A 30 19.26 3.45 14.12
N ASP A 31 19.19 2.12 14.24
CA ASP A 31 19.97 1.21 13.43
C ASP A 31 19.25 0.99 12.09
N ASP A 32 19.73 1.68 11.06
CA ASP A 32 19.18 1.58 9.70
C ASP A 32 19.17 0.12 9.20
N SER A 33 20.09 -0.74 9.65
CA SER A 33 20.15 -2.14 9.21
C SER A 33 18.95 -2.94 9.71
N GLU A 34 18.50 -2.68 10.94
CA GLU A 34 17.32 -3.30 11.54
C GLU A 34 16.05 -2.80 10.85
N ALA A 35 15.90 -1.48 10.73
CA ALA A 35 14.74 -0.89 10.06
C ALA A 35 14.67 -1.34 8.60
N ASP A 36 15.77 -1.32 7.85
CA ASP A 36 15.84 -1.74 6.46
C ASP A 36 15.35 -3.19 6.27
N GLY A 37 15.64 -4.09 7.19
CA GLY A 37 15.13 -5.47 7.15
C GLY A 37 13.60 -5.51 7.13
N LEU A 38 12.96 -4.77 8.03
CA LEU A 38 11.50 -4.68 8.12
C LEU A 38 10.89 -3.99 6.90
N TRP A 39 11.49 -2.89 6.43
CA TRP A 39 11.01 -2.17 5.24
C TRP A 39 11.15 -2.99 3.96
N ASN A 40 12.23 -3.75 3.82
CA ASN A 40 12.47 -4.63 2.69
C ASN A 40 11.50 -5.82 2.69
N ALA A 41 11.12 -6.32 3.86
CA ALA A 41 10.19 -7.43 4.00
C ALA A 41 8.76 -7.11 3.53
N ILE A 42 8.33 -5.84 3.54
CA ILE A 42 7.00 -5.44 3.06
C ILE A 42 6.86 -5.75 1.57
N ASP A 43 6.08 -6.76 1.20
CA ASP A 43 5.75 -7.10 -0.17
C ASP A 43 4.58 -6.23 -0.66
N THR A 44 4.92 -5.18 -1.42
CA THR A 44 3.90 -4.27 -1.97
C THR A 44 3.19 -4.85 -3.18
N ALA A 45 3.78 -5.86 -3.82
CA ALA A 45 3.18 -6.57 -4.94
C ALA A 45 2.10 -7.58 -4.51
N HIS A 46 2.09 -7.97 -3.23
CA HIS A 46 1.05 -8.83 -2.66
C HIS A 46 -0.37 -8.27 -2.87
N GLY A 47 -0.52 -6.95 -2.85
CA GLY A 47 -1.79 -6.26 -3.07
C GLY A 47 -2.30 -6.19 -4.51
N TYR A 48 -1.57 -6.76 -5.48
CA TYR A 48 -2.07 -6.88 -6.85
C TYR A 48 -3.02 -8.08 -6.95
N ILE A 49 -4.27 -7.79 -7.28
CA ILE A 49 -5.35 -8.76 -7.34
C ILE A 49 -5.89 -8.92 -8.77
N ALA A 50 -6.45 -10.08 -9.06
CA ALA A 50 -7.06 -10.45 -10.33
C ALA A 50 -8.50 -10.90 -10.10
N VAL A 51 -9.45 -10.16 -10.67
CA VAL A 51 -10.89 -10.47 -10.57
C VAL A 51 -11.52 -10.47 -11.96
N GLU A 52 -12.63 -11.20 -12.15
CA GLU A 52 -13.34 -11.22 -13.44
C GLU A 52 -13.79 -9.81 -13.86
N HIS A 53 -13.62 -9.50 -15.16
CA HIS A 53 -14.02 -8.20 -15.71
C HIS A 53 -15.48 -7.84 -15.42
N GLU A 54 -16.39 -8.80 -15.57
CA GLU A 54 -17.83 -8.60 -15.34
C GLU A 54 -18.15 -8.35 -13.87
N TRP A 55 -17.54 -9.13 -12.96
CA TRP A 55 -17.70 -8.97 -11.52
C TRP A 55 -17.27 -7.58 -11.03
N ALA A 56 -16.16 -7.07 -11.56
CA ALA A 56 -15.65 -5.73 -11.25
C ALA A 56 -16.58 -4.64 -11.79
N ARG A 57 -17.05 -4.78 -13.03
CA ARG A 57 -18.00 -3.86 -13.67
C ARG A 57 -19.31 -3.75 -12.88
N GLU A 58 -19.88 -4.87 -12.45
CA GLU A 58 -21.11 -4.91 -11.64
C GLU A 58 -20.97 -4.20 -10.29
N ARG A 59 -19.73 -4.09 -9.78
CA ARG A 59 -19.38 -3.37 -8.55
C ARG A 59 -18.98 -1.92 -8.79
N GLY A 60 -19.07 -1.44 -10.03
CA GLY A 60 -18.70 -0.07 -10.37
C GLY A 60 -17.19 0.18 -10.36
N TRP A 61 -16.37 -0.86 -10.39
CA TRP A 61 -14.92 -0.69 -10.51
C TRP A 61 -14.59 -0.23 -11.92
N MET A 62 -13.67 0.73 -12.05
CA MET A 62 -13.21 1.18 -13.36
C MET A 62 -12.55 0.02 -14.11
N ALA A 63 -12.71 0.00 -15.44
CA ALA A 63 -12.06 -1.02 -16.26
C ALA A 63 -10.54 -0.94 -16.10
N SER A 64 -9.90 -2.09 -15.92
CA SER A 64 -8.45 -2.22 -15.83
C SER A 64 -7.91 -3.15 -16.92
N MET A 65 -6.59 -3.19 -17.05
CA MET A 65 -5.91 -4.07 -18.00
C MET A 65 -6.13 -5.55 -17.66
N PRO A 66 -6.14 -6.45 -18.66
CA PRO A 66 -6.21 -7.88 -18.42
C PRO A 66 -4.92 -8.40 -17.80
N VAL A 67 -5.01 -9.51 -17.07
CA VAL A 67 -3.84 -10.25 -16.57
C VAL A 67 -3.16 -10.96 -17.75
N PRO A 68 -1.84 -10.79 -17.97
CA PRO A 68 -1.14 -11.51 -19.03
C PRO A 68 -1.26 -13.03 -18.87
N GLY A 69 -1.91 -13.68 -19.83
CA GLY A 69 -2.16 -15.13 -19.82
C GLY A 69 -3.55 -15.54 -19.33
N ASP A 70 -4.34 -14.61 -18.79
CA ASP A 70 -5.74 -14.81 -18.40
C ASP A 70 -6.57 -13.57 -18.74
N GLU A 71 -7.12 -13.52 -19.96
CA GLU A 71 -7.86 -12.36 -20.47
C GLU A 71 -9.26 -12.20 -19.86
N THR A 72 -9.75 -13.16 -19.05
CA THR A 72 -11.05 -13.00 -18.38
C THR A 72 -10.95 -12.14 -17.12
N LYS A 73 -9.73 -11.95 -16.60
CA LYS A 73 -9.47 -11.22 -15.36
C LYS A 73 -8.82 -9.86 -15.58
N ALA A 74 -9.32 -8.87 -14.86
CA ALA A 74 -8.73 -7.55 -14.71
C ALA A 74 -7.76 -7.49 -13.53
N LEU A 75 -6.63 -6.81 -13.74
CA LEU A 75 -5.63 -6.53 -12.72
C LEU A 75 -5.97 -5.26 -11.93
N TYR A 76 -5.94 -5.32 -10.61
CA TYR A 76 -6.06 -4.14 -9.74
C TYR A 76 -4.97 -4.15 -8.69
N VAL A 77 -4.69 -2.98 -8.09
CA VAL A 77 -3.88 -2.86 -6.88
C VAL A 77 -4.74 -2.34 -5.75
N LEU A 78 -4.64 -2.97 -4.59
CA LEU A 78 -5.33 -2.54 -3.38
C LEU A 78 -4.67 -1.27 -2.82
N GLU A 79 -5.50 -0.29 -2.46
CA GLU A 79 -5.08 1.05 -2.04
C GLU A 79 -4.05 1.03 -0.90
N GLY A 80 -4.26 0.18 0.12
CA GLY A 80 -3.31 0.04 1.24
C GLY A 80 -1.91 -0.42 0.81
N TYR A 81 -1.82 -1.34 -0.15
CA TYR A 81 -0.53 -1.78 -0.68
C TYR A 81 0.12 -0.71 -1.56
N HIS A 82 -0.67 0.07 -2.29
CA HIS A 82 -0.17 1.23 -3.04
C HIS A 82 0.39 2.32 -2.11
N GLN A 83 -0.18 2.50 -0.92
CA GLN A 83 0.39 3.37 0.13
C GLN A 83 1.75 2.90 0.59
N PHE A 84 1.89 1.62 0.92
CA PHE A 84 3.19 1.08 1.33
C PHE A 84 4.22 1.16 0.19
N HIS A 85 3.82 0.94 -1.06
CA HIS A 85 4.67 1.13 -2.23
C HIS A 85 5.22 2.57 -2.29
N CYS A 86 4.32 3.55 -2.21
CA CYS A 86 4.68 4.97 -2.20
C CYS A 86 5.58 5.32 -1.01
N LEU A 87 5.32 4.74 0.17
CA LEU A 87 6.08 5.02 1.39
C LEU A 87 7.50 4.49 1.28
N LYS A 88 7.66 3.26 0.76
CA LYS A 88 8.95 2.65 0.48
C LYS A 88 9.77 3.47 -0.51
N ILE A 89 9.15 3.99 -1.58
CA ILE A 89 9.84 4.86 -2.55
C ILE A 89 10.34 6.13 -1.88
N VAL A 90 9.48 6.84 -1.14
CA VAL A 90 9.85 8.09 -0.46
C VAL A 90 10.97 7.85 0.55
N ARG A 91 10.86 6.79 1.38
CA ARG A 91 11.91 6.40 2.33
C ARG A 91 13.23 6.11 1.62
N THR A 92 13.20 5.30 0.56
CA THR A 92 14.40 4.92 -0.21
C THR A 92 15.10 6.15 -0.78
N VAL A 93 14.34 7.03 -1.45
CA VAL A 93 14.89 8.26 -2.04
C VAL A 93 15.47 9.18 -0.96
N PHE A 94 14.79 9.33 0.18
CA PHE A 94 15.25 10.14 1.30
C PHE A 94 16.58 9.63 1.86
N LEU A 95 16.65 8.34 2.22
CA LEU A 95 17.85 7.74 2.79
C LEU A 95 19.03 7.73 1.80
N GLN A 96 18.78 7.48 0.52
CA GLN A 96 19.82 7.57 -0.52
C GLN A 96 20.33 9.01 -0.67
N SER A 97 19.44 10.01 -0.60
CA SER A 97 19.81 11.42 -0.72
C SER A 97 20.71 11.88 0.42
N ILE A 98 20.38 11.55 1.67
CA ILE A 98 21.20 11.93 2.83
C ILE A 98 22.54 11.17 2.85
N ALA A 99 22.58 9.95 2.32
CA ALA A 99 23.80 9.15 2.20
C ALA A 99 24.66 9.51 0.97
N GLY A 100 24.23 10.47 0.13
CA GLY A 100 24.92 10.83 -1.11
C GLY A 100 24.96 9.70 -2.16
N LYS A 101 24.04 8.73 -2.09
CA LYS A 101 23.95 7.60 -3.02
C LYS A 101 23.17 7.99 -4.27
N LYS A 102 23.43 7.28 -5.39
CA LYS A 102 22.60 7.36 -6.59
C LYS A 102 21.17 6.92 -6.23
N LEU A 103 20.18 7.70 -6.67
CA LEU A 103 18.78 7.41 -6.43
C LEU A 103 18.31 6.20 -7.26
N SER A 104 17.64 5.25 -6.61
CA SER A 104 16.98 4.11 -7.28
C SER A 104 15.74 4.53 -8.06
N TYR A 105 15.07 5.60 -7.61
CA TYR A 105 13.87 6.14 -8.23
C TYR A 105 14.10 7.58 -8.67
N PRO A 106 13.51 8.02 -9.80
CA PRO A 106 13.56 9.41 -10.19
C PRO A 106 12.78 10.26 -9.18
N VAL A 107 13.26 11.49 -8.92
CA VAL A 107 12.62 12.44 -8.00
C VAL A 107 11.14 12.68 -8.33
N GLN A 108 10.77 12.59 -9.61
CA GLN A 108 9.36 12.74 -10.03
C GLN A 108 8.46 11.63 -9.47
N HIS A 109 8.98 10.41 -9.28
CA HIS A 109 8.21 9.34 -8.66
C HIS A 109 7.92 9.67 -7.19
N ALA A 110 8.94 10.10 -6.42
CA ALA A 110 8.73 10.54 -5.04
C ALA A 110 7.74 11.72 -4.94
N ARG A 111 7.75 12.67 -5.89
CA ARG A 111 6.76 13.77 -5.96
C ARG A 111 5.34 13.27 -6.13
N HIS A 112 5.12 12.27 -6.98
CA HIS A 112 3.82 11.63 -7.12
C HIS A 112 3.40 10.95 -5.81
N CYS A 113 4.31 10.21 -5.15
CA CYS A 113 4.04 9.59 -3.86
C CYS A 113 3.64 10.62 -2.79
N PHE A 114 4.31 11.78 -2.74
CA PHE A 114 3.94 12.85 -1.81
C PHE A 114 2.53 13.41 -2.07
N ASP A 115 2.17 13.66 -3.33
CA ASP A 115 0.82 14.14 -3.66
C ASP A 115 -0.25 13.07 -3.41
N TYR A 116 0.07 11.81 -3.69
CA TYR A 116 -0.80 10.68 -3.37
C TYR A 116 -1.10 10.60 -1.86
N PHE A 117 -0.08 10.67 -0.99
CA PHE A 117 -0.31 10.72 0.46
C PHE A 117 -1.16 11.92 0.88
N ARG A 118 -0.92 13.10 0.30
CA ARG A 118 -1.76 14.28 0.56
C ARG A 118 -3.22 13.99 0.22
N GLN A 119 -3.51 13.45 -0.96
CA GLN A 119 -4.88 13.12 -1.37
C GLN A 119 -5.52 12.07 -0.46
N PHE A 120 -4.78 11.01 -0.13
CA PHE A 120 -5.25 9.94 0.74
C PHE A 120 -5.59 10.46 2.15
N ILE A 121 -4.68 11.22 2.77
CA ILE A 121 -4.89 11.83 4.09
C ILE A 121 -6.13 12.74 4.08
N GLN A 122 -6.31 13.55 3.03
CA GLN A 122 -7.49 14.42 2.92
C GLN A 122 -8.79 13.64 2.71
N CYS A 123 -8.73 12.50 2.03
CA CYS A 123 -9.90 11.62 1.84
C CYS A 123 -10.32 10.96 3.15
N HIS A 124 -9.36 10.58 4.00
CA HIS A 124 -9.60 9.87 5.26
C HIS A 124 -9.74 10.77 6.49
N ALA A 125 -9.40 12.06 6.40
CA ALA A 125 -9.60 13.15 7.37
C ALA A 125 -9.95 12.70 8.82
N ASP A 126 -9.02 11.97 9.47
CA ASP A 126 -9.23 11.38 10.79
C ASP A 126 -9.37 12.50 11.86
N PRO A 127 -10.53 12.60 12.55
CA PRO A 127 -10.78 13.66 13.52
C PRO A 127 -10.28 13.32 14.94
N THR A 128 -9.56 12.21 15.14
CA THR A 128 -9.10 11.77 16.47
C THR A 128 -8.25 12.85 17.16
N PRO A 129 -8.67 13.39 18.32
CA PRO A 129 -7.92 14.42 19.02
C PRO A 129 -6.71 13.80 19.71
N LEU A 130 -5.50 14.17 19.28
CA LEU A 130 -4.27 13.69 19.91
C LEU A 130 -3.99 14.46 21.21
N TYR A 131 -3.82 13.73 22.33
CA TYR A 131 -3.36 14.36 23.55
C TYR A 131 -1.92 14.90 23.37
N THR A 132 -1.56 15.96 24.09
CA THR A 132 -0.22 16.53 24.00
C THR A 132 0.28 17.00 25.36
N LEU A 133 1.58 16.80 25.62
CA LEU A 133 2.25 17.16 26.88
C LEU A 133 3.44 18.12 26.66
N GLY A 134 3.53 18.75 25.48
CA GLY A 134 4.63 19.67 25.16
C GLY A 134 5.98 19.00 24.90
N ARG A 135 6.00 17.70 24.58
CA ARG A 135 7.21 16.89 24.34
C ARG A 135 7.46 16.55 22.87
N HIS A 136 6.69 17.15 21.95
CA HIS A 136 6.69 16.83 20.52
C HIS A 136 6.35 15.36 20.19
N THR A 137 5.61 14.68 21.07
CA THR A 137 5.16 13.27 20.91
C THR A 137 3.65 13.16 21.09
N SER A 138 2.89 14.04 20.43
CA SER A 138 1.43 14.07 20.56
C SER A 138 0.80 12.74 20.16
N GLY A 139 -0.08 12.20 20.99
CA GLY A 139 -0.78 10.94 20.73
C GLY A 139 0.04 9.67 20.96
N ASP A 140 1.24 9.74 21.53
CA ASP A 140 2.06 8.53 21.78
C ASP A 140 1.35 7.54 22.72
N GLY A 141 1.20 6.29 22.31
CA GLY A 141 0.43 5.27 23.01
C GLY A 141 -1.09 5.48 23.01
N GLN A 142 -1.61 6.45 22.25
CA GLN A 142 -3.04 6.68 22.10
C GLN A 142 -3.67 5.59 21.21
N TRP A 143 -4.88 5.19 21.56
CA TRP A 143 -5.66 4.22 20.79
C TRP A 143 -6.33 4.87 19.58
N HIS A 144 -6.27 4.17 18.46
CA HIS A 144 -6.96 4.48 17.21
C HIS A 144 -7.86 3.30 16.81
N MET A 145 -8.94 3.57 16.09
CA MET A 145 -9.77 2.51 15.50
C MET A 145 -9.31 2.30 14.06
N CYS A 146 -8.65 1.18 13.78
CA CYS A 146 -8.02 0.90 12.49
C CYS A 146 -8.75 -0.23 11.77
N LYS A 147 -8.72 -0.22 10.43
CA LYS A 147 -9.12 -1.36 9.61
C LYS A 147 -8.10 -2.49 9.80
N ASP A 148 -8.58 -3.72 9.91
CA ASP A 148 -7.72 -4.88 10.13
C ASP A 148 -6.88 -5.17 8.87
N TRP A 149 -5.57 -5.01 9.00
CA TRP A 149 -4.63 -5.26 7.91
C TRP A 149 -4.58 -6.75 7.53
N ASN A 150 -4.70 -7.66 8.50
CA ASN A 150 -4.69 -9.09 8.22
C ASN A 150 -5.89 -9.47 7.34
N ALA A 151 -7.06 -8.87 7.58
CA ALA A 151 -8.22 -9.08 6.72
C ALA A 151 -8.01 -8.55 5.29
N LEU A 152 -7.30 -7.43 5.11
CA LEU A 152 -6.91 -6.95 3.78
C LEU A 152 -5.91 -7.90 3.10
N ARG A 153 -4.93 -8.38 3.87
CA ARG A 153 -3.91 -9.34 3.39
C ARG A 153 -4.55 -10.64 2.93
N ASP A 154 -5.46 -11.19 3.72
CA ASP A 154 -6.17 -12.43 3.38
C ASP A 154 -6.99 -12.25 2.09
N TYR A 155 -7.71 -11.13 1.96
CA TYR A 155 -8.40 -10.78 0.72
C TYR A 155 -7.45 -10.67 -0.50
N ALA A 156 -6.26 -10.08 -0.31
CA ALA A 156 -5.25 -9.99 -1.35
C ALA A 156 -4.70 -11.38 -1.75
N THR A 157 -4.49 -12.27 -0.77
CA THR A 157 -4.05 -13.65 -1.00
C THR A 157 -5.09 -14.44 -1.78
N GLU A 158 -6.36 -14.37 -1.39
CA GLU A 158 -7.47 -15.07 -2.06
C GLU A 158 -7.67 -14.63 -3.51
N ASN A 159 -7.38 -13.36 -3.82
CA ASN A 159 -7.60 -12.76 -5.13
C ASN A 159 -6.29 -12.47 -5.87
N SER A 160 -5.18 -13.10 -5.48
CA SER A 160 -3.84 -12.80 -5.99
C SER A 160 -3.72 -12.79 -7.52
N ALA A 161 -3.06 -11.78 -8.08
CA ALA A 161 -2.70 -11.71 -9.49
C ALA A 161 -1.37 -12.43 -9.83
N CYS A 162 -0.72 -13.07 -8.85
CA CYS A 162 0.62 -13.64 -9.01
C CYS A 162 1.65 -12.65 -9.60
N PHE A 163 1.57 -11.39 -9.16
CA PHE A 163 2.42 -10.28 -9.57
C PHE A 163 3.56 -10.01 -8.58
N ARG A 164 4.78 -9.74 -9.05
CA ARG A 164 5.91 -9.34 -8.20
C ARG A 164 6.41 -7.94 -8.53
N ASP A 165 7.01 -7.27 -7.55
CA ASP A 165 7.68 -5.99 -7.78
C ASP A 165 8.88 -6.16 -8.72
N ARG A 166 9.13 -5.13 -9.52
CA ARG A 166 10.28 -5.07 -10.43
C ARG A 166 11.57 -4.91 -9.65
N VAL A 167 12.53 -5.82 -9.84
CA VAL A 167 13.84 -5.78 -9.15
C VAL A 167 14.99 -5.37 -10.08
N GLY A 168 14.73 -5.24 -11.38
CA GLY A 168 15.70 -4.81 -12.37
C GLY A 168 15.04 -4.29 -13.64
N ASN A 169 15.44 -4.84 -14.79
CA ASN A 169 14.99 -4.38 -16.10
C ASN A 169 13.85 -5.22 -16.69
N GLU A 170 13.16 -6.03 -15.89
CA GLU A 170 12.10 -6.91 -16.38
C GLU A 170 10.97 -6.12 -17.04
N SER A 171 10.35 -6.75 -18.03
CA SER A 171 9.12 -6.30 -18.65
C SER A 171 7.93 -6.45 -17.69
N LEU A 172 6.80 -5.82 -18.04
CA LEU A 172 5.55 -5.99 -17.30
C LEU A 172 5.12 -7.46 -17.27
N ARG A 173 5.25 -8.19 -18.38
CA ARG A 173 4.82 -9.59 -18.48
C ARG A 173 5.61 -10.52 -17.54
N GLU A 174 6.90 -10.24 -17.34
CA GLU A 174 7.80 -11.04 -16.49
C GLU A 174 7.56 -10.84 -14.99
N GLN A 175 6.69 -9.90 -14.61
CA GLN A 175 6.24 -9.72 -13.23
C GLN A 175 5.07 -10.66 -12.87
N PHE A 176 4.40 -11.28 -13.84
CA PHE A 176 3.29 -12.22 -13.61
C PHE A 176 3.77 -13.67 -13.48
N GLY A 177 2.91 -14.53 -12.91
CA GLY A 177 3.17 -15.95 -12.70
C GLY A 177 3.94 -16.28 -11.41
N ASN A 178 4.17 -15.28 -10.55
CA ASN A 178 4.95 -15.40 -9.31
C ASN A 178 4.00 -15.56 -8.10
N CYS A 179 3.46 -16.76 -7.89
CA CYS A 179 2.44 -17.00 -6.86
C CYS A 179 3.00 -17.47 -5.50
N GLU A 180 4.27 -17.84 -5.41
CA GLU A 180 4.86 -18.44 -4.20
C GLU A 180 5.01 -17.44 -3.04
N GLY A 181 4.87 -17.90 -1.79
CA GLY A 181 5.21 -17.13 -0.59
C GLY A 181 4.19 -16.09 -0.11
N ARG A 182 2.99 -16.07 -0.69
CA ARG A 182 1.94 -15.05 -0.47
C ARG A 182 1.11 -15.20 0.82
N GLU A 183 1.56 -15.98 1.78
CA GLU A 183 0.86 -16.08 3.09
C GLU A 183 1.23 -14.93 4.02
N ASN A 184 2.36 -14.27 3.78
CA ASN A 184 2.85 -13.15 4.57
C ASN A 184 3.32 -12.03 3.64
N ASP A 185 2.88 -10.81 3.92
CA ASP A 185 3.23 -9.61 3.18
C ASP A 185 4.29 -8.75 3.89
N GLY A 186 4.83 -9.22 5.03
CA GLY A 186 5.88 -8.57 5.79
C GLY A 186 5.46 -7.31 6.55
N VAL A 187 4.17 -6.97 6.57
CA VAL A 187 3.63 -5.90 7.43
C VAL A 187 3.36 -6.47 8.82
N ILE A 188 3.95 -5.86 9.85
CA ILE A 188 3.63 -6.17 11.24
C ILE A 188 2.34 -5.41 11.60
N ALA A 189 1.24 -6.15 11.71
CA ALA A 189 -0.10 -5.64 12.01
C ALA A 189 -0.58 -6.06 13.41
#